data_AF-A0AAD2GNF4-F1
#
_entry.id   AF-A0AAD2GNF4-F1
#
_cell.length_a   1.000
_cell.length_b   1.000
_cell.length_c   1.000
_cell.angle_alpha   90.00
_cell.angle_beta   90.00
_cell.angle_gamma   90.00
#
_symmetry.space_group_name_H-M   'P 1'
#
loop_
_entity.id
_entity.type
_entity.pdbx_description
1 polymer ?
#
loop_
_entity_poly.entity_id
_entity_poly.type
_entity_poly.pdbx_seq_one_letter_code
_entity_poly.pdbx_strand_id
1 'polypeptide(L)' 'MSDDRSRHDRLAVRLSLIISRLMAGESLSLKTLSDEFGVTERTLQRDFH' A
#
# COMPACT_ATOMS: atom_id res chain seq x y z
N MET A 1 -7.81 22.91 -1.02
CA MET A 1 -6.60 22.52 -1.79
C MET A 1 -5.66 21.73 -0.86
N SER A 2 -5.96 20.47 -0.52
CA SER A 2 -5.12 19.72 0.45
C SER A 2 -5.22 18.19 0.39
N ASP A 3 -6.23 17.59 -0.26
CA ASP A 3 -6.46 16.13 -0.16
C ASP A 3 -5.43 15.27 -0.91
N ASP A 4 -5.01 15.70 -2.11
CA ASP A 4 -4.12 14.90 -2.96
C ASP A 4 -2.74 14.68 -2.33
N ARG A 5 -2.15 15.70 -1.68
CA ARG A 5 -0.87 15.52 -0.97
C ARG A 5 -0.98 14.48 0.13
N SER A 6 -2.05 14.55 0.94
CA SER A 6 -2.29 13.55 2.00
C SER A 6 -2.49 12.14 1.46
N ARG A 7 -3.06 12.02 0.25
CA ARG A 7 -3.27 10.74 -0.43
C ARG A 7 -1.97 10.19 -1.01
N HIS A 8 -1.14 11.04 -1.59
CA HIS A 8 0.19 10.67 -2.09
C HIS A 8 1.12 10.26 -0.96
N ASP A 9 1.11 10.97 0.17
CA ASP A 9 1.89 10.60 1.34
C ASP A 9 1.47 9.22 1.88
N ARG A 10 0.15 8.99 1.99
CA ARG A 10 -0.40 7.68 2.39
C ARG A 10 -0.05 6.57 1.41
N LEU A 11 0.00 6.86 0.11
CA LEU A 11 0.46 5.91 -0.92
C LEU A 11 1.95 5.60 -0.75
N ALA A 12 2.79 6.61 -0.62
CA ALA A 12 4.23 6.46 -0.47
C ALA A 12 4.59 5.62 0.77
N VAL A 13 3.93 5.86 1.90
CA VAL A 13 4.11 5.07 3.13
C VAL A 13 3.68 3.61 2.94
N ARG A 14 2.57 3.37 2.26
CA ARG A 14 2.09 2.00 2.00
C ARG A 14 3.04 1.23 1.10
N LEU A 15 3.52 1.87 0.03
CA LEU A 15 4.48 1.27 -0.89
C LEU A 15 5.85 1.03 -0.22
N SER A 16 6.32 1.96 0.61
CA SER A 16 7.60 1.78 1.32
C SER A 16 7.56 0.55 2.24
N LEU A 17 6.47 0.35 2.99
CA LEU A 17 6.29 -0.83 3.83
C LEU A 17 6.24 -2.13 2.99
N ILE A 18 5.48 -2.12 1.88
CA ILE A 18 5.39 -3.28 0.98
C ILE A 18 6.78 -3.65 0.45
N ILE A 19 7.56 -2.68 -0.01
CA ILE A 19 8.91 -2.90 -0.52
C ILE A 19 9.82 -3.46 0.58
N SER A 20 9.79 -2.91 1.80
CA SER A 20 10.60 -3.42 2.91
C SER A 20 10.31 -4.89 3.22
N ARG A 21 9.04 -5.30 3.20
CA ARG A 21 8.65 -6.71 3.46
C ARG A 21 9.09 -7.63 2.31
N LEU A 22 8.93 -7.20 1.06
CA LEU A 22 9.44 -7.94 -0.10
C LEU A 22 10.97 -8.11 -0.05
N MET A 23 11.70 -7.05 0.33
CA MET A 23 13.15 -7.09 0.50
C MET A 23 13.58 -8.04 1.64
N ALA A 24 12.73 -8.24 2.64
CA ALA A 24 12.93 -9.24 3.71
C ALA A 24 12.61 -10.68 3.27
N GLY A 25 12.12 -10.88 2.04
CA GLY A 25 11.72 -12.18 1.50
C GLY A 25 10.32 -12.63 1.93
N GLU A 26 9.51 -11.73 2.49
CA GLU A 26 8.13 -12.06 2.84
C GLU A 26 7.26 -12.29 1.59
N SER A 27 6.42 -13.31 1.65
CA SER A 27 5.34 -13.49 0.67
C SER A 27 4.13 -12.69 1.10
N LEU A 28 3.65 -11.81 0.22
CA LEU A 28 2.55 -10.90 0.53
C LEU A 28 1.26 -11.36 -0.17
N SER A 29 0.14 -11.26 0.54
CA SER A 29 -1.20 -11.48 0.02
C SER A 29 -1.94 -10.15 -0.08
N LEU A 30 -2.57 -9.89 -1.23
CA LEU A 30 -3.38 -8.69 -1.46
C LEU A 30 -4.47 -8.53 -0.39
N LYS A 31 -5.14 -9.62 -0.02
CA LYS A 31 -6.20 -9.61 1.00
C LYS A 31 -5.65 -9.18 2.35
N THR A 32 -4.57 -9.81 2.81
CA THR A 32 -3.93 -9.52 4.09
C THR A 32 -3.45 -8.07 4.16
N LEU A 33 -2.80 -7.58 3.11
CA LEU A 33 -2.38 -6.19 3.02
C LEU A 33 -3.58 -5.24 3.05
N SER A 34 -4.67 -5.60 2.37
CA SER A 34 -5.87 -4.75 2.31
C SER A 34 -6.51 -4.60 3.70
N ASP A 35 -6.58 -5.70 4.46
CA ASP A 35 -7.06 -5.71 5.84
C ASP A 35 -6.13 -4.90 6.77
N GLU A 36 -4.80 -5.08 6.66
CA GLU A 36 -3.81 -4.36 7.46
C GLU A 36 -3.80 -2.84 7.20
N PHE A 37 -3.88 -2.43 5.94
CA PHE A 37 -3.89 -1.02 5.56
C PHE A 37 -5.27 -0.36 5.68
N GLY A 38 -6.33 -1.14 5.96
CA GLY A 38 -7.70 -0.64 6.01
C GLY A 38 -8.20 -0.10 4.67
N VAL A 39 -7.76 -0.68 3.56
CA VAL A 39 -8.14 -0.30 2.20
C VAL A 39 -8.71 -1.49 1.44
N THR A 40 -9.34 -1.25 0.29
CA THR A 40 -9.78 -2.35 -0.58
C THR A 40 -8.63 -2.92 -1.40
N GLU A 41 -8.71 -4.20 -1.77
CA GLU A 41 -7.75 -4.82 -2.71
C GLU A 41 -7.63 -4.03 -4.02
N ARG A 42 -8.73 -3.45 -4.52
CA ARG A 42 -8.73 -2.56 -5.70
C ARG A 42 -7.86 -1.31 -5.51
N THR A 43 -7.80 -0.77 -4.29
CA THR A 43 -6.93 0.36 -3.97
C THR A 43 -5.47 -0.06 -4.09
N LEU A 44 -5.10 -1.21 -3.52
CA LEU A 44 -3.76 -1.77 -3.64
C LEU A 44 -3.38 -2.08 -5.09
N GLN A 45 -4.27 -2.68 -5.86
CA GLN A 45 -4.03 -2.94 -7.29
C GLN A 45 -3.72 -1.65 -8.06
N ARG A 46 -4.44 -0.56 -7.76
CA ARG A 46 -4.16 0.75 -8.36
C ARG A 46 -2.82 1.32 -7.90
N ASP A 47 -2.39 1.04 -6.68
CA ASP A 47 -1.11 1.53 -6.17
C ASP A 47 0.09 0.89 -6.88
N PHE A 48 -0.11 -0.29 -7.49
CA PHE A 48 0.91 -1.00 -8.27
C PHE A 48 0.92 -0.66 -9.77
N HIS A 49 -0.04 0.14 -10.25
CA HIS A 49 -0.13 0.59 -11.65
C HIS A 49 0.35 2.04 -11.78
#